data_AF-A0A1V6FJI7-F1
#
_entry.id   AF-A0A1V6FJI7-F1
#
_cell.length_a   1.000
_cell.length_b   1.000
_cell.length_c   1.000
_cell.angle_alpha   90.00
_cell.angle_beta   90.00
_cell.angle_gamma   90.00
#
_symmetry.space_group_name_H-M   'P 1'
#
loop_
_entity.id
_entity.type
_entity.pdbx_description
1 polymer ?
#
loop_
_entity_poly.entity_id
_entity_poly.type
_entity_poly.pdbx_seq_one_letter_code
_entity_poly.pdbx_strand_id
1 'polypeptide(L)'
;MLKITYPRHGAILNRNQGQETAEALRITVTGTSTSSAPVLVNGAVAKRQGQAFSADVDLKAKFNTITATSEGNGKSCSQEIRVLWDKKSFPRYSFFIDDHAFFLTDIAKERPASLFDHFYLKGLRDIHRKLGTKFTLNTFYRNDHHPFELKDFPDRYRQEWLDNCDWLRLSFHAYSEFPDRPYTDPDPTKLMEDFALLKKEITRFAGAETFIQPIVVHWAVTSREGVRALAKNGMSAFYTGIRGVNQACEKAIAQGLNPVDAVTEIDRSAISDISYFRTMDDAIYLYCYKKLYDFDIGATFFAGAGVCCNSHTQEQIAANLKLAFNAPFGNETFCLASHEQYTFPYYKNYIPDHFERIELAARLTAEQGAKPVHFADGLLGNPAWD
;
A
#
# COMPACT_ATOMS: atom_id res chain seq x y z
N MET A 1 4.77 -29.78 19.64
CA MET A 1 4.35 -28.57 18.90
C MET A 1 5.30 -28.38 17.73
N LEU A 2 4.77 -28.24 16.53
CA LEU A 2 5.50 -27.96 15.29
C LEU A 2 5.07 -26.56 14.82
N LYS A 3 6.02 -25.66 14.57
CA LYS A 3 5.76 -24.28 14.16
C LYS A 3 6.82 -23.80 13.17
N ILE A 4 6.41 -23.41 11.97
CA ILE A 4 7.18 -22.58 11.05
C ILE A 4 7.25 -21.17 11.65
N THR A 5 8.47 -20.68 11.82
CA THR A 5 8.77 -19.34 12.35
C THR A 5 9.12 -18.36 11.24
N TYR A 6 9.65 -18.84 10.12
CA TYR A 6 9.91 -18.03 8.93
C TYR A 6 9.82 -18.88 7.64
N PRO A 7 9.22 -18.39 6.54
CA PRO A 7 8.43 -17.16 6.49
C PRO A 7 7.09 -17.33 7.24
N ARG A 8 6.34 -16.25 7.42
CA ARG A 8 4.99 -16.32 7.99
C ARG A 8 3.92 -16.54 6.91
N HIS A 9 2.73 -16.98 7.32
CA HIS A 9 1.56 -16.95 6.46
C HIS A 9 1.27 -15.50 5.99
N GLY A 10 1.03 -15.33 4.69
CA GLY A 10 0.77 -14.04 4.04
C GLY A 10 2.03 -13.27 3.64
N ALA A 11 3.24 -13.76 3.95
CA ALA A 11 4.47 -13.07 3.59
C ALA A 11 4.60 -12.87 2.07
N ILE A 12 5.00 -11.67 1.65
CA ILE A 12 5.31 -11.35 0.25
C ILE A 12 6.83 -11.27 0.14
N LEU A 13 7.43 -12.27 -0.51
CA LEU A 13 8.87 -12.52 -0.53
C LEU A 13 9.47 -12.15 -1.88
N ASN A 14 10.70 -11.64 -1.85
CA ASN A 14 11.43 -11.27 -3.05
C ASN A 14 12.92 -11.63 -2.94
N ARG A 15 13.75 -11.11 -3.85
CA ARG A 15 15.20 -11.33 -3.89
C ARG A 15 15.97 -10.93 -2.62
N ASN A 16 15.38 -10.15 -1.71
CA ASN A 16 15.97 -9.82 -0.42
C ASN A 16 15.71 -10.89 0.66
N GLN A 17 14.82 -11.85 0.40
CA GLN A 17 14.48 -12.96 1.31
C GLN A 17 14.95 -14.33 0.81
N GLY A 18 15.62 -14.39 -0.34
CA GLY A 18 16.09 -15.63 -0.93
C GLY A 18 16.93 -15.41 -2.18
N GLN A 19 17.37 -16.50 -2.80
CA GLN A 19 18.10 -16.47 -4.05
C GLN A 19 17.15 -16.67 -5.23
N GLU A 20 16.97 -15.64 -6.05
CA GLU A 20 16.11 -15.69 -7.23
C GLU A 20 16.88 -16.23 -8.45
N THR A 21 16.30 -17.21 -9.15
CA THR A 21 16.71 -17.69 -10.47
C THR A 21 15.61 -17.39 -11.49
N ALA A 22 15.79 -17.82 -12.76
CA ALA A 22 14.75 -17.67 -13.76
C ALA A 22 13.49 -18.53 -13.45
N GLU A 23 13.66 -19.62 -12.71
CA GLU A 23 12.64 -20.65 -12.45
C GLU A 23 12.01 -20.55 -11.06
N ALA A 24 12.73 -20.02 -10.06
CA ALA A 24 12.27 -20.02 -8.68
C ALA A 24 12.89 -18.91 -7.82
N LEU A 25 12.25 -18.61 -6.69
CA LEU A 25 12.89 -17.97 -5.54
C LEU A 25 13.17 -19.04 -4.48
N ARG A 26 14.45 -19.36 -4.27
CA ARG A 26 14.88 -20.28 -3.20
C ARG A 26 14.98 -19.54 -1.88
N ILE A 27 14.15 -19.94 -0.92
CA ILE A 27 14.15 -19.40 0.45
C ILE A 27 14.57 -20.46 1.45
N THR A 28 15.09 -20.03 2.60
CA THR A 28 15.27 -20.92 3.75
C THR A 28 14.07 -20.79 4.69
N VAL A 29 13.33 -21.86 4.84
CA VAL A 29 12.25 -22.00 5.82
C VAL A 29 12.86 -22.40 7.16
N THR A 30 12.46 -21.76 8.25
CA THR A 30 12.87 -22.10 9.60
C THR A 30 11.66 -22.32 10.50
N GLY A 31 11.84 -23.13 11.54
CA GLY A 31 10.80 -23.38 12.52
C GLY A 31 11.32 -24.11 13.75
N THR A 32 10.39 -24.43 14.65
CA THR A 32 10.63 -25.21 15.86
C THR A 32 9.74 -26.45 15.91
N SER A 33 10.27 -27.54 16.45
CA SER A 33 9.54 -28.77 16.71
C SER A 33 10.00 -29.38 18.03
N THR A 34 9.05 -29.66 18.92
CA THR A 34 9.31 -30.42 20.16
C THR A 34 9.31 -31.94 19.93
N SER A 35 8.92 -32.40 18.73
CA SER A 35 8.97 -33.82 18.35
C SER A 35 10.43 -34.26 18.24
N SER A 36 10.75 -35.51 18.59
CA SER A 36 12.05 -36.12 18.28
C SER A 36 12.10 -36.72 16.88
N ALA A 37 10.94 -36.89 16.23
CA ALA A 37 10.86 -37.44 14.88
C ALA A 37 11.41 -36.47 13.83
N PRO A 38 11.79 -36.97 12.64
CA PRO A 38 12.14 -36.11 11.52
C PRO A 38 11.04 -35.07 11.23
N VAL A 39 11.48 -33.88 10.82
CA VAL A 39 10.59 -32.84 10.28
C VAL A 39 10.77 -32.85 8.76
N LEU A 40 9.66 -32.93 8.03
CA LEU A 40 9.65 -32.78 6.58
C LEU A 40 9.07 -31.40 6.24
N VAL A 41 9.72 -30.65 5.35
CA VAL A 41 9.20 -29.41 4.76
C VAL A 41 8.97 -29.67 3.28
N ASN A 42 7.71 -29.56 2.84
CA ASN A 42 7.29 -29.96 1.48
C ASN A 42 7.77 -31.38 1.10
N GLY A 43 7.75 -32.30 2.08
CA GLY A 43 8.19 -33.69 1.91
C GLY A 43 9.71 -33.91 1.99
N ALA A 44 10.53 -32.87 1.97
CA ALA A 44 11.98 -32.97 2.10
C ALA A 44 12.42 -32.93 3.58
N VAL A 45 13.39 -33.76 3.96
CA VAL A 45 13.90 -33.82 5.34
C VAL A 45 14.60 -32.49 5.69
N ALA A 46 14.13 -31.84 6.76
CA ALA A 46 14.73 -30.62 7.27
C ALA A 46 16.01 -30.90 8.07
N LYS A 47 16.98 -29.98 7.99
CA LYS A 47 18.12 -29.93 8.92
C LYS A 47 17.59 -29.61 10.31
N ARG A 48 18.15 -30.25 11.35
CA ARG A 48 17.74 -30.01 12.75
C ARG A 48 18.92 -29.69 13.64
N GLN A 49 18.69 -28.77 14.57
CA GLN A 49 19.57 -28.47 15.69
C GLN A 49 18.71 -28.27 16.95
N GLY A 50 18.66 -29.29 17.81
CA GLY A 50 17.75 -29.32 18.94
C GLY A 50 16.28 -29.23 18.51
N GLN A 51 15.57 -28.21 18.99
CA GLN A 51 14.19 -27.95 18.59
C GLN A 51 14.08 -27.17 17.28
N ALA A 52 15.13 -26.48 16.84
CA ALA A 52 15.10 -25.73 15.59
C ALA A 52 15.21 -26.67 14.38
N PHE A 53 14.51 -26.33 13.31
CA PHE A 53 14.67 -26.95 12.00
C PHE A 53 14.81 -25.90 10.90
N SER A 54 15.45 -26.28 9.80
CA SER A 54 15.51 -25.48 8.57
C SER A 54 15.51 -26.33 7.31
N ALA A 55 14.93 -25.80 6.23
CA ALA A 55 14.90 -26.45 4.92
C ALA A 55 14.83 -25.39 3.82
N ASP A 56 15.52 -25.64 2.71
CA ASP A 56 15.42 -24.77 1.54
C ASP A 56 14.20 -25.18 0.70
N VAL A 57 13.42 -24.18 0.27
CA VAL A 57 12.19 -24.37 -0.51
C VAL A 57 12.23 -23.45 -1.72
N ASP A 58 11.94 -24.02 -2.90
CA ASP A 58 11.78 -23.27 -4.14
C ASP A 58 10.34 -22.80 -4.30
N LEU A 59 10.14 -21.48 -4.32
CA LEU A 59 8.87 -20.86 -4.68
C LEU A 59 8.81 -20.74 -6.21
N LYS A 60 7.79 -21.33 -6.83
CA LYS A 60 7.70 -21.47 -8.31
C LYS A 60 6.45 -20.82 -8.91
N ALA A 61 5.48 -20.44 -8.08
CA ALA A 61 4.24 -19.81 -8.50
C ALA A 61 4.04 -18.44 -7.81
N LYS A 62 3.01 -17.68 -8.22
CA LYS A 62 2.62 -16.43 -7.54
C LYS A 62 2.29 -16.69 -6.08
N PHE A 63 1.52 -17.74 -5.83
CA PHE A 63 1.13 -18.21 -4.50
C PHE A 63 1.75 -19.60 -4.26
N ASN A 64 2.39 -19.80 -3.11
CA ASN A 64 3.06 -21.05 -2.78
C ASN A 64 2.61 -21.52 -1.41
N THR A 65 2.36 -22.82 -1.28
CA THR A 65 2.07 -23.49 -0.01
C THR A 65 3.34 -24.12 0.53
N ILE A 66 3.60 -23.93 1.82
CA ILE A 66 4.71 -24.54 2.55
C ILE A 66 4.11 -25.33 3.70
N THR A 67 4.39 -26.63 3.71
CA THR A 67 3.84 -27.57 4.69
C THR A 67 4.98 -28.22 5.46
N ALA A 68 5.02 -27.97 6.77
CA ALA A 68 5.91 -28.68 7.69
C ALA A 68 5.13 -29.82 8.34
N THR A 69 5.70 -31.02 8.36
CA THR A 69 5.10 -32.21 9.01
C THR A 69 6.13 -32.91 9.90
N SER A 70 5.65 -33.58 10.94
CA SER A 70 6.45 -34.50 11.74
C SER A 70 5.56 -35.61 12.28
N GLU A 71 6.02 -36.85 12.16
CA GLU A 71 5.28 -38.04 12.57
C GLU A 71 6.13 -38.88 13.51
N GLY A 72 5.68 -39.05 14.76
CA GLY A 72 6.39 -39.82 15.77
C GLY A 72 5.46 -40.36 16.84
N ASN A 73 5.75 -41.57 17.35
CA ASN A 73 4.99 -42.24 18.41
C ASN A 73 3.47 -42.28 18.13
N GLY A 74 3.08 -42.53 16.88
CA GLY A 74 1.67 -42.59 16.46
C GLY A 74 0.92 -41.25 16.45
N LYS A 75 1.63 -40.12 16.59
CA LYS A 75 1.07 -38.77 16.50
C LYS A 75 1.69 -38.02 15.33
N SER A 76 0.85 -37.64 14.37
CA SER A 76 1.21 -36.73 13.28
C SER A 76 0.90 -35.28 13.69
N CYS A 77 1.82 -34.36 13.40
CA CYS A 77 1.57 -32.93 13.46
C CYS A 77 1.95 -32.27 12.14
N SER A 78 1.17 -31.28 11.73
CA SER A 78 1.35 -30.54 10.49
C SER A 78 1.07 -29.06 10.72
N GLN A 79 1.78 -28.21 10.02
CA GLN A 79 1.42 -26.81 9.84
C GLN A 79 1.58 -26.43 8.37
N GLU A 80 0.61 -25.71 7.86
CA GLU A 80 0.62 -25.14 6.53
C GLU A 80 0.65 -23.61 6.61
N ILE A 81 1.48 -22.98 5.77
CA ILE A 81 1.45 -21.55 5.50
C ILE A 81 1.41 -21.32 4.00
N ARG A 82 0.97 -20.12 3.60
CA ARG A 82 0.99 -19.67 2.21
C ARG A 82 1.75 -18.36 2.11
N VAL A 83 2.53 -18.21 1.04
CA VAL A 83 3.35 -17.02 0.76
C VAL A 83 3.19 -16.57 -0.68
N LEU A 84 3.47 -15.29 -0.94
CA LEU A 84 3.53 -14.72 -2.28
C LEU A 84 4.98 -14.51 -2.70
N TRP A 85 5.25 -14.73 -3.99
CA TRP A 85 6.52 -14.35 -4.62
C TRP A 85 6.34 -13.06 -5.43
N ASP A 86 6.99 -11.99 -5.02
CA ASP A 86 7.16 -10.76 -5.80
C ASP A 86 8.29 -10.97 -6.81
N LYS A 87 7.95 -11.63 -7.92
CA LYS A 87 8.86 -12.10 -8.96
C LYS A 87 9.55 -10.95 -9.69
N LYS A 88 10.86 -11.07 -9.94
CA LYS A 88 11.68 -10.03 -10.58
C LYS A 88 11.50 -8.68 -9.89
N SER A 89 11.53 -8.69 -8.56
CA SER A 89 11.27 -7.49 -7.78
C SER A 89 12.29 -6.39 -8.09
N PHE A 90 11.85 -5.14 -7.92
CA PHE A 90 12.67 -3.96 -8.05
C PHE A 90 12.19 -2.88 -7.08
N PRO A 91 13.07 -1.98 -6.61
CA PRO A 91 12.64 -0.80 -5.86
C PRO A 91 11.64 0.01 -6.66
N ARG A 92 10.48 0.30 -6.08
CA ARG A 92 9.39 1.00 -6.76
C ARG A 92 8.58 1.85 -5.80
N TYR A 93 7.95 2.89 -6.33
CA TYR A 93 7.14 3.78 -5.52
C TYR A 93 5.85 4.18 -6.21
N SER A 94 4.82 4.40 -5.39
CA SER A 94 3.54 4.99 -5.80
C SER A 94 3.36 6.32 -5.09
N PHE A 95 2.76 7.28 -5.79
CA PHE A 95 2.45 8.58 -5.23
C PHE A 95 0.95 8.84 -5.37
N PHE A 96 0.22 8.77 -4.25
CA PHE A 96 -1.17 9.22 -4.23
C PHE A 96 -1.26 10.61 -3.62
N ILE A 97 -2.23 11.39 -4.07
CA ILE A 97 -2.60 12.64 -3.42
C ILE A 97 -4.09 12.53 -3.09
N ASP A 98 -4.45 12.82 -1.84
CA ASP A 98 -5.80 12.69 -1.31
C ASP A 98 -6.61 13.98 -1.48
N ASP A 99 -7.91 13.86 -1.23
CA ASP A 99 -8.88 14.94 -1.11
C ASP A 99 -9.13 15.79 -2.38
N HIS A 100 -9.07 15.18 -3.57
CA HIS A 100 -9.29 15.96 -4.79
C HIS A 100 -10.73 16.42 -4.94
N ALA A 101 -10.88 17.74 -4.92
CA ALA A 101 -12.12 18.44 -5.23
C ALA A 101 -11.85 19.89 -5.67
N PHE A 102 -10.67 20.46 -5.41
CA PHE A 102 -10.40 21.89 -5.57
C PHE A 102 -10.08 22.22 -7.03
N PHE A 103 -9.07 21.58 -7.64
CA PHE A 103 -8.77 21.79 -9.05
C PHE A 103 -9.95 21.42 -9.95
N LEU A 104 -10.74 20.41 -9.55
CA LEU A 104 -11.93 19.98 -10.29
C LEU A 104 -12.99 21.09 -10.29
N THR A 105 -13.27 21.68 -9.12
CA THR A 105 -14.14 22.86 -8.99
C THR A 105 -13.64 24.02 -9.84
N ASP A 106 -12.35 24.34 -9.73
CA ASP A 106 -11.75 25.49 -10.43
C ASP A 106 -11.83 25.31 -11.95
N ILE A 107 -11.45 24.14 -12.49
CA ILE A 107 -11.55 23.85 -13.93
C ILE A 107 -13.00 23.83 -14.42
N ALA A 108 -13.95 23.30 -13.64
CA ALA A 108 -15.36 23.28 -14.02
C ALA A 108 -15.94 24.70 -14.18
N LYS A 109 -15.48 25.63 -13.32
CA LYS A 109 -15.87 27.04 -13.33
C LYS A 109 -15.14 27.84 -14.42
N GLU A 110 -13.82 27.74 -14.48
CA GLU A 110 -12.96 28.56 -15.33
C GLU A 110 -12.96 28.12 -16.79
N ARG A 111 -13.18 26.82 -17.02
CA ARG A 111 -13.21 26.19 -18.36
C ARG A 111 -11.98 26.56 -19.22
N PRO A 112 -10.75 26.32 -18.74
CA PRO A 112 -9.53 26.58 -19.51
C PRO A 112 -9.51 25.84 -20.86
N ALA A 113 -8.57 26.21 -21.74
CA ALA A 113 -8.43 25.53 -23.03
C ALA A 113 -7.89 24.10 -22.84
N SER A 114 -6.98 23.90 -21.89
CA SER A 114 -6.41 22.61 -21.48
C SER A 114 -6.53 22.39 -19.97
N LEU A 115 -6.62 21.12 -19.54
CA LEU A 115 -6.47 20.73 -18.13
C LEU A 115 -5.18 21.29 -17.51
N PHE A 116 -4.11 21.32 -18.32
CA PHE A 116 -2.78 21.70 -17.87
C PHE A 116 -2.50 23.21 -17.96
N ASP A 117 -3.51 24.01 -18.32
CA ASP A 117 -3.45 25.47 -18.09
C ASP A 117 -3.76 25.78 -16.61
N HIS A 118 -4.45 24.88 -15.90
CA HIS A 118 -4.65 25.00 -14.46
C HIS A 118 -3.34 24.72 -13.70
N PHE A 119 -2.96 25.64 -12.80
CA PHE A 119 -1.66 25.62 -12.13
C PHE A 119 -1.37 24.29 -11.43
N TYR A 120 -2.40 23.66 -10.84
CA TYR A 120 -2.23 22.43 -10.08
C TYR A 120 -1.79 21.26 -10.98
N LEU A 121 -2.53 20.98 -12.05
CA LEU A 121 -2.19 19.91 -12.99
C LEU A 121 -0.92 20.23 -13.79
N LYS A 122 -0.67 21.51 -14.08
CA LYS A 122 0.61 21.94 -14.64
C LYS A 122 1.79 21.54 -13.73
N GLY A 123 1.69 21.82 -12.43
CA GLY A 123 2.73 21.47 -11.45
C GLY A 123 3.00 19.98 -11.40
N LEU A 124 1.95 19.14 -11.33
CA LEU A 124 2.10 17.68 -11.36
C LEU A 124 2.72 17.19 -12.69
N ARG A 125 2.31 17.76 -13.82
CA ARG A 125 2.88 17.42 -15.14
C ARG A 125 4.35 17.80 -15.23
N ASP A 126 4.76 18.94 -14.67
CA ASP A 126 6.15 19.37 -14.66
C ASP A 126 7.02 18.40 -13.83
N ILE A 127 6.51 17.92 -12.68
CA ILE A 127 7.17 16.88 -11.87
C ILE A 127 7.26 15.55 -12.63
N HIS A 128 6.17 15.11 -13.27
CA HIS A 128 6.16 13.91 -14.10
C HIS A 128 7.19 13.99 -15.23
N ARG A 129 7.24 15.10 -15.98
CA ARG A 129 8.21 15.29 -17.07
C ARG A 129 9.66 15.26 -16.58
N LYS A 130 9.91 15.74 -15.36
CA LYS A 130 11.25 15.78 -14.76
C LYS A 130 11.70 14.42 -14.24
N LEU A 131 10.81 13.65 -13.62
CA LEU A 131 11.17 12.48 -12.79
C LEU A 131 10.52 11.16 -13.24
N GLY A 132 9.60 11.21 -14.20
CA GLY A 132 8.73 10.10 -14.60
C GLY A 132 7.65 9.75 -13.58
N THR A 133 7.47 10.56 -12.52
CA THR A 133 6.52 10.29 -11.43
C THR A 133 5.12 10.02 -11.95
N LYS A 134 4.48 8.99 -11.39
CA LYS A 134 3.08 8.65 -11.65
C LYS A 134 2.23 9.01 -10.44
N PHE A 135 1.10 9.68 -10.68
CA PHE A 135 0.21 10.19 -9.67
C PHE A 135 -1.16 9.51 -9.74
N THR A 136 -1.64 9.10 -8.57
CA THR A 136 -3.04 8.72 -8.35
C THR A 136 -3.73 9.83 -7.58
N LEU A 137 -4.76 10.44 -8.15
CA LEU A 137 -5.53 11.49 -7.50
C LEU A 137 -6.80 10.88 -6.89
N ASN A 138 -6.81 10.72 -5.57
CA ASN A 138 -7.99 10.22 -4.87
C ASN A 138 -9.01 11.35 -4.74
N THR A 139 -10.20 11.12 -5.29
CA THR A 139 -11.20 12.13 -5.62
C THR A 139 -12.42 12.00 -4.72
N PHE A 140 -13.01 13.13 -4.35
CA PHE A 140 -14.34 13.20 -3.75
C PHE A 140 -15.41 13.42 -4.82
N TYR A 141 -16.63 12.93 -4.55
CA TYR A 141 -17.76 13.24 -5.40
C TYR A 141 -18.26 14.68 -5.21
N ARG A 142 -18.25 15.21 -3.97
CA ARG A 142 -18.70 16.56 -3.61
C ARG A 142 -17.57 17.37 -2.97
N ASN A 143 -17.47 18.64 -3.34
CA ASN A 143 -16.64 19.61 -2.63
C ASN A 143 -17.41 20.23 -1.45
N ASP A 144 -16.86 20.13 -0.24
CA ASP A 144 -17.49 20.68 0.97
C ASP A 144 -17.15 22.17 1.23
N HIS A 145 -16.17 22.72 0.52
CA HIS A 145 -15.73 24.11 0.65
C HIS A 145 -16.40 25.03 -0.37
N HIS A 146 -16.80 24.50 -1.52
CA HIS A 146 -17.39 25.25 -2.63
C HIS A 146 -18.48 24.43 -3.34
N PRO A 147 -19.56 25.06 -3.88
CA PRO A 147 -20.60 24.33 -4.62
C PRO A 147 -20.04 23.61 -5.86
N PHE A 148 -19.87 22.30 -5.76
CA PHE A 148 -19.43 21.44 -6.86
C PHE A 148 -19.72 19.97 -6.54
N GLU A 149 -20.27 19.26 -7.51
CA GLU A 149 -20.29 17.81 -7.56
C GLU A 149 -19.60 17.31 -8.84
N LEU A 150 -19.09 16.09 -8.82
CA LEU A 150 -18.33 15.52 -9.93
C LEU A 150 -19.14 15.42 -11.23
N LYS A 151 -20.48 15.35 -11.12
CA LYS A 151 -21.40 15.43 -12.26
C LYS A 151 -21.31 16.76 -13.02
N ASP A 152 -20.88 17.83 -12.36
CA ASP A 152 -20.76 19.17 -12.93
C ASP A 152 -19.43 19.35 -13.69
N PHE A 153 -18.48 18.40 -13.55
CA PHE A 153 -17.22 18.43 -14.28
C PHE A 153 -17.44 18.13 -15.77
N PRO A 154 -16.93 18.98 -16.69
CA PRO A 154 -17.17 18.83 -18.13
C PRO A 154 -16.37 17.68 -18.72
N ASP A 155 -16.94 17.01 -19.71
CA ASP A 155 -16.30 15.91 -20.46
C ASP A 155 -15.45 16.36 -21.64
N ARG A 156 -15.39 17.66 -21.94
CA ARG A 156 -14.58 18.22 -23.05
C ARG A 156 -13.08 17.91 -22.96
N TYR A 157 -12.59 17.59 -21.76
CA TYR A 157 -11.18 17.26 -21.49
C TYR A 157 -10.90 15.76 -21.54
N ARG A 158 -11.89 14.93 -21.90
CA ARG A 158 -11.78 13.47 -21.88
C ARG A 158 -10.54 12.97 -22.61
N GLN A 159 -10.23 13.53 -23.78
CA GLN A 159 -9.05 13.10 -24.53
C GLN A 159 -7.74 13.44 -23.81
N GLU A 160 -7.63 14.61 -23.16
CA GLU A 160 -6.44 14.94 -22.38
C GLU A 160 -6.23 14.00 -21.20
N TRP A 161 -7.30 13.53 -20.55
CA TRP A 161 -7.21 12.49 -19.52
C TRP A 161 -6.70 11.17 -20.07
N LEU A 162 -7.25 10.72 -21.21
CA LEU A 162 -6.84 9.47 -21.87
C LEU A 162 -5.38 9.53 -22.35
N ASP A 163 -4.97 10.65 -22.94
CA ASP A 163 -3.60 10.85 -23.44
C ASP A 163 -2.56 10.86 -22.31
N ASN A 164 -2.98 10.98 -21.04
CA ASN A 164 -2.11 11.07 -19.88
C ASN A 164 -2.39 9.97 -18.83
N CYS A 165 -3.25 8.99 -19.13
CA CYS A 165 -3.67 7.98 -18.16
C CYS A 165 -2.58 6.98 -17.78
N ASP A 166 -1.43 6.99 -18.46
CA ASP A 166 -0.26 6.17 -18.11
C ASP A 166 0.50 6.69 -16.88
N TRP A 167 0.36 7.99 -16.57
CA TRP A 167 1.00 8.62 -15.42
C TRP A 167 0.03 9.36 -14.48
N LEU A 168 -1.12 9.81 -14.97
CA LEU A 168 -2.11 10.56 -14.18
C LEU A 168 -3.44 9.80 -14.16
N ARG A 169 -3.81 9.28 -12.99
CA ARG A 169 -5.06 8.51 -12.84
C ARG A 169 -5.93 9.04 -11.71
N LEU A 170 -7.23 8.83 -11.83
CA LEU A 170 -8.23 9.25 -10.85
C LEU A 170 -8.78 8.03 -10.12
N SER A 171 -9.01 8.17 -8.82
CA SER A 171 -9.41 7.09 -7.94
C SER A 171 -10.51 7.53 -6.97
N PHE A 172 -11.28 6.58 -6.47
CA PHE A 172 -12.27 6.81 -5.41
C PHE A 172 -11.58 7.17 -4.08
N HIS A 173 -12.10 8.18 -3.38
CA HIS A 173 -11.71 8.45 -1.99
C HIS A 173 -12.91 8.34 -1.04
N ALA A 174 -13.97 9.11 -1.31
CA ALA A 174 -15.28 9.06 -0.65
C ALA A 174 -16.31 9.89 -1.44
N TYR A 175 -17.54 9.95 -0.93
CA TYR A 175 -18.54 10.91 -1.38
C TYR A 175 -18.08 12.36 -1.14
N SER A 176 -17.53 12.67 0.03
CA SER A 176 -17.12 14.03 0.43
C SER A 176 -16.09 13.95 1.57
N GLU A 177 -15.50 15.10 1.94
CA GLU A 177 -14.56 15.21 3.06
C GLU A 177 -15.26 14.97 4.40
N PHE A 178 -16.49 15.45 4.55
CA PHE A 178 -17.26 15.30 5.78
C PHE A 178 -18.49 14.39 5.59
N PRO A 179 -18.88 13.62 6.62
CA PRO A 179 -18.25 13.51 7.95
C PRO A 179 -16.97 12.66 7.95
N ASP A 180 -16.13 12.84 8.98
CA ASP A 180 -14.95 12.01 9.20
C ASP A 180 -15.32 10.51 9.26
N ARG A 181 -14.47 9.67 8.63
CA ARG A 181 -14.60 8.19 8.62
C ARG A 181 -16.01 7.71 8.21
N PRO A 182 -16.48 8.06 7.01
CA PRO A 182 -17.88 7.85 6.62
C PRO A 182 -18.26 6.37 6.37
N TYR A 183 -17.29 5.46 6.32
CA TYR A 183 -17.46 4.07 5.89
C TYR A 183 -17.16 3.02 6.97
N THR A 184 -17.44 3.33 8.23
CA THR A 184 -17.20 2.41 9.37
C THR A 184 -18.34 1.42 9.63
N ASP A 185 -19.49 1.60 8.98
CA ASP A 185 -20.64 0.69 9.11
C ASP A 185 -20.27 -0.73 8.59
N PRO A 186 -20.64 -1.80 9.32
CA PRO A 186 -20.51 -3.17 8.83
C PRO A 186 -21.30 -3.46 7.55
N ASP A 187 -22.37 -2.73 7.26
CA ASP A 187 -23.05 -2.79 5.97
C ASP A 187 -22.30 -1.92 4.93
N PRO A 188 -21.64 -2.54 3.93
CA PRO A 188 -20.85 -1.80 2.96
C PRO A 188 -21.69 -1.16 1.85
N THR A 189 -23.04 -1.22 1.91
CA THR A 189 -23.92 -0.76 0.84
C THR A 189 -23.63 0.70 0.46
N LYS A 190 -23.60 1.61 1.44
CA LYS A 190 -23.31 3.03 1.18
C LYS A 190 -21.92 3.25 0.54
N LEU A 191 -20.89 2.56 1.06
CA LEU A 191 -19.55 2.63 0.50
C LEU A 191 -19.54 2.21 -0.97
N MET A 192 -20.24 1.12 -1.31
CA MET A 192 -20.28 0.61 -2.67
C MET A 192 -21.12 1.47 -3.62
N GLU A 193 -22.19 2.09 -3.13
CA GLU A 193 -22.99 3.07 -3.88
C GLU A 193 -22.15 4.31 -4.22
N ASP A 194 -21.46 4.88 -3.23
CA ASP A 194 -20.59 6.05 -3.43
C ASP A 194 -19.42 5.71 -4.38
N PHE A 195 -18.83 4.51 -4.23
CA PHE A 195 -17.78 4.00 -5.13
C PHE A 195 -18.28 3.90 -6.57
N ALA A 196 -19.45 3.30 -6.79
CA ALA A 196 -20.02 3.13 -8.13
C ALA A 196 -20.39 4.47 -8.77
N LEU A 197 -20.96 5.40 -7.99
CA LEU A 197 -21.31 6.75 -8.44
C LEU A 197 -20.06 7.50 -8.93
N LEU A 198 -19.01 7.54 -8.12
CA LEU A 198 -17.80 8.27 -8.44
C LEU A 198 -17.07 7.64 -9.63
N LYS A 199 -16.96 6.30 -9.68
CA LYS A 199 -16.39 5.58 -10.82
C LYS A 199 -17.13 5.88 -12.12
N LYS A 200 -18.47 5.94 -12.07
CA LYS A 200 -19.31 6.31 -13.23
C LYS A 200 -18.97 7.71 -13.73
N GLU A 201 -18.87 8.69 -12.84
CA GLU A 201 -18.56 10.07 -13.24
C GLU A 201 -17.13 10.22 -13.76
N ILE A 202 -16.11 9.63 -13.12
CA ILE A 202 -14.75 9.58 -13.67
C ILE A 202 -14.76 8.96 -15.08
N THR A 203 -15.46 7.83 -15.23
CA THR A 203 -15.56 7.15 -16.53
C THR A 203 -16.24 8.04 -17.57
N ARG A 204 -17.20 8.89 -17.19
CA ARG A 204 -17.88 9.84 -18.09
C ARG A 204 -16.94 10.94 -18.58
N PHE A 205 -16.26 11.66 -17.69
CA PHE A 205 -15.49 12.84 -18.09
C PHE A 205 -14.02 12.55 -18.45
N ALA A 206 -13.43 11.46 -17.95
CA ALA A 206 -12.02 11.13 -18.13
C ALA A 206 -11.77 9.84 -18.92
N GLY A 207 -12.75 8.92 -18.97
CA GLY A 207 -12.58 7.61 -19.60
C GLY A 207 -12.33 6.49 -18.60
N ALA A 208 -12.61 5.26 -19.03
CA ALA A 208 -12.55 4.10 -18.14
C ALA A 208 -11.10 3.76 -17.77
N GLU A 209 -10.17 4.04 -18.67
CA GLU A 209 -8.73 3.83 -18.59
C GLU A 209 -8.07 4.78 -17.56
N THR A 210 -8.66 5.95 -17.32
CA THR A 210 -8.18 6.90 -16.31
C THR A 210 -8.61 6.53 -14.90
N PHE A 211 -9.71 5.78 -14.74
CA PHE A 211 -10.10 5.25 -13.44
C PHE A 211 -9.11 4.17 -13.00
N ILE A 212 -8.52 4.34 -11.83
CA ILE A 212 -7.73 3.31 -11.16
C ILE A 212 -8.43 2.87 -9.87
N GLN A 213 -8.30 1.59 -9.54
CA GLN A 213 -8.74 1.09 -8.25
C GLN A 213 -8.02 1.84 -7.13
N PRO A 214 -8.75 2.22 -6.06
CA PRO A 214 -8.12 2.90 -4.94
C PRO A 214 -7.11 2.01 -4.26
N ILE A 215 -6.12 2.63 -3.64
CA ILE A 215 -5.24 2.00 -2.66
C ILE A 215 -5.48 2.54 -1.26
N VAL A 216 -6.27 3.61 -1.14
CA VAL A 216 -6.63 4.26 0.12
C VAL A 216 -8.05 4.80 0.01
N VAL A 217 -8.89 4.49 0.99
CA VAL A 217 -10.20 5.10 1.20
C VAL A 217 -10.04 6.30 2.13
N HIS A 218 -11.01 7.22 2.15
CA HIS A 218 -10.94 8.37 3.04
C HIS A 218 -10.70 7.96 4.51
N TRP A 219 -9.79 8.69 5.18
CA TRP A 219 -9.21 8.36 6.50
C TRP A 219 -8.39 7.07 6.60
N ALA A 220 -8.22 6.32 5.52
CA ALA A 220 -7.72 4.95 5.53
C ALA A 220 -8.49 4.07 6.54
N VAL A 221 -9.81 4.23 6.60
CA VAL A 221 -10.68 3.48 7.54
C VAL A 221 -11.98 3.04 6.85
N THR A 222 -12.28 1.75 6.94
CA THR A 222 -13.60 1.17 6.66
C THR A 222 -13.77 -0.12 7.47
N SER A 223 -15.00 -0.65 7.59
CA SER A 223 -15.26 -1.93 8.25
C SER A 223 -14.56 -3.10 7.54
N ARG A 224 -14.39 -4.24 8.23
CA ARG A 224 -13.84 -5.46 7.61
C ARG A 224 -14.69 -5.91 6.40
N GLU A 225 -15.99 -5.74 6.50
CA GLU A 225 -16.97 -6.00 5.45
C GLU A 225 -16.81 -5.02 4.28
N GLY A 226 -16.56 -3.73 4.55
CA GLY A 226 -16.19 -2.73 3.56
C GLY A 226 -14.91 -3.08 2.80
N VAL A 227 -13.85 -3.51 3.52
CA VAL A 227 -12.61 -4.01 2.90
C VAL A 227 -12.89 -5.20 1.98
N ARG A 228 -13.66 -6.18 2.42
CA ARG A 228 -14.04 -7.34 1.60
C ARG A 228 -14.86 -6.94 0.37
N ALA A 229 -15.78 -6.00 0.52
CA ALA A 229 -16.60 -5.50 -0.58
C ALA A 229 -15.74 -4.79 -1.64
N LEU A 230 -14.80 -3.94 -1.22
CA LEU A 230 -13.85 -3.27 -2.11
C LEU A 230 -12.92 -4.28 -2.81
N ALA A 231 -12.38 -5.25 -2.07
CA ALA A 231 -11.52 -6.29 -2.64
C ALA A 231 -12.25 -7.10 -3.72
N LYS A 232 -13.50 -7.49 -3.45
CA LYS A 232 -14.37 -8.16 -4.43
C LYS A 232 -14.65 -7.29 -5.67
N ASN A 233 -14.58 -5.97 -5.55
CA ASN A 233 -14.75 -5.01 -6.64
C ASN A 233 -13.42 -4.57 -7.29
N GLY A 234 -12.33 -5.28 -7.00
CA GLY A 234 -11.04 -5.13 -7.69
C GLY A 234 -9.98 -4.32 -6.95
N MET A 235 -10.25 -3.85 -5.73
CA MET A 235 -9.22 -3.22 -4.89
C MET A 235 -8.24 -4.29 -4.38
N SER A 236 -7.11 -4.44 -5.05
CA SER A 236 -6.10 -5.47 -4.77
C SER A 236 -5.12 -5.09 -3.66
N ALA A 237 -5.07 -3.81 -3.27
CA ALA A 237 -4.14 -3.28 -2.29
C ALA A 237 -4.78 -2.24 -1.37
N PHE A 238 -4.46 -2.29 -0.08
CA PHE A 238 -4.98 -1.42 0.96
C PHE A 238 -3.84 -0.77 1.74
N TYR A 239 -3.78 0.55 1.71
CA TYR A 239 -2.89 1.34 2.55
C TYR A 239 -3.31 1.21 4.00
N THR A 240 -2.39 0.78 4.86
CA THR A 240 -2.58 0.61 6.29
C THR A 240 -1.50 1.36 7.05
N GLY A 241 -1.91 2.00 8.15
CA GLY A 241 -1.02 2.64 9.09
C GLY A 241 -1.31 2.07 10.46
N ILE A 242 -0.67 0.96 10.82
CA ILE A 242 -0.86 0.37 12.15
C ILE A 242 -0.10 1.20 13.18
N ARG A 243 -0.60 2.40 13.44
CA ARG A 243 0.08 3.44 14.23
C ARG A 243 0.31 3.00 15.67
N GLY A 244 -0.55 2.10 16.17
CA GLY A 244 -0.50 1.60 17.54
C GLY A 244 0.78 0.85 17.92
N VAL A 245 1.59 0.38 16.95
CA VAL A 245 2.86 -0.32 17.22
C VAL A 245 4.10 0.52 16.91
N ASN A 246 3.96 1.70 16.29
CA ASN A 246 5.10 2.47 15.77
C ASN A 246 6.11 2.81 16.87
N GLN A 247 5.66 3.44 17.96
CA GLN A 247 6.53 3.88 19.05
C GLN A 247 7.26 2.70 19.71
N ALA A 248 6.56 1.57 19.92
CA ALA A 248 7.15 0.37 20.50
C ALA A 248 8.21 -0.24 19.57
N CYS A 249 7.93 -0.31 18.26
CA CYS A 249 8.87 -0.81 17.27
C CYS A 249 10.12 0.10 17.14
N GLU A 250 9.93 1.41 17.11
CA GLU A 250 11.04 2.39 17.05
C GLU A 250 11.95 2.26 18.27
N LYS A 251 11.38 2.11 19.47
CA LYS A 251 12.13 1.89 20.70
C LYS A 251 12.93 0.58 20.65
N ALA A 252 12.33 -0.51 20.16
CA ALA A 252 13.04 -1.79 20.01
C ALA A 252 14.22 -1.68 19.03
N ILE A 253 14.02 -1.04 17.87
CA ILE A 253 15.07 -0.82 16.87
C ILE A 253 16.21 0.03 17.46
N ALA A 254 15.88 1.10 18.19
CA ALA A 254 16.88 1.96 18.84
C ALA A 254 17.73 1.21 19.88
N GLN A 255 17.22 0.10 20.43
CA GLN A 255 17.93 -0.80 21.35
C GLN A 255 18.67 -1.94 20.65
N GLY A 256 18.65 -2.00 19.30
CA GLY A 256 19.24 -3.09 18.53
C GLY A 256 18.43 -4.39 18.60
N LEU A 257 17.17 -4.33 19.01
CA LEU A 257 16.28 -5.49 19.12
C LEU A 257 15.44 -5.64 17.85
N ASN A 258 15.11 -6.89 17.51
CA ASN A 258 14.13 -7.19 16.47
C ASN A 258 12.71 -6.89 16.99
N PRO A 259 11.94 -5.96 16.38
CA PRO A 259 10.59 -5.65 16.85
C PRO A 259 9.65 -6.85 16.86
N VAL A 260 9.84 -7.77 15.91
CA VAL A 260 9.06 -9.02 15.81
C VAL A 260 9.17 -9.85 17.10
N ASP A 261 10.30 -9.78 17.79
CA ASP A 261 10.56 -10.53 19.02
C ASP A 261 10.34 -9.69 20.29
N ALA A 262 10.51 -8.36 20.20
CA ALA A 262 10.57 -7.49 21.37
C ALA A 262 9.26 -6.76 21.71
N VAL A 263 8.34 -6.59 20.75
CA VAL A 263 7.10 -5.82 20.96
C VAL A 263 5.97 -6.75 21.39
N THR A 264 5.34 -6.45 22.53
CA THR A 264 4.26 -7.26 23.11
C THR A 264 2.94 -6.52 23.31
N GLU A 265 2.90 -5.22 23.01
CA GLU A 265 1.75 -4.33 23.25
C GLU A 265 1.47 -3.43 22.05
N ILE A 266 0.20 -3.04 21.89
CA ILE A 266 -0.32 -2.20 20.80
C ILE A 266 -1.24 -1.17 21.41
N ASP A 267 -1.01 0.09 21.07
CA ASP A 267 -1.94 1.16 21.37
C ASP A 267 -3.13 1.08 20.40
N ARG A 268 -4.23 0.49 20.88
CA ARG A 268 -5.49 0.39 20.11
C ARG A 268 -6.28 1.70 20.08
N SER A 269 -5.86 2.72 20.83
CA SER A 269 -6.50 4.04 20.79
C SER A 269 -6.14 4.84 19.54
N ALA A 270 -5.17 4.37 18.74
CA ALA A 270 -4.84 4.96 17.45
C ALA A 270 -5.92 4.62 16.39
N ILE A 271 -7.03 5.38 16.38
CA ILE A 271 -8.28 5.16 15.60
C ILE A 271 -8.09 5.05 14.05
N SER A 272 -6.91 5.33 13.50
CA SER A 272 -6.68 5.39 12.04
C SER A 272 -5.94 4.16 11.52
N ASP A 273 -6.67 3.06 11.32
CA ASP A 273 -6.11 1.90 10.65
C ASP A 273 -7.19 1.03 9.98
N ILE A 274 -7.14 0.90 8.65
CA ILE A 274 -7.96 -0.05 7.90
C ILE A 274 -7.73 -1.50 8.34
N SER A 275 -6.63 -1.75 9.04
CA SER A 275 -6.26 -3.03 9.62
C SER A 275 -6.59 -3.15 11.12
N TYR A 276 -7.47 -2.32 11.70
CA TYR A 276 -7.78 -2.37 13.14
C TYR A 276 -8.24 -3.75 13.66
N PHE A 277 -8.80 -4.58 12.77
CA PHE A 277 -9.21 -5.96 13.04
C PHE A 277 -8.06 -6.98 13.01
N ARG A 278 -6.83 -6.56 12.73
CA ARG A 278 -5.64 -7.43 12.68
C ARG A 278 -5.07 -7.69 14.07
N THR A 279 -4.27 -8.75 14.14
CA THR A 279 -3.55 -9.16 15.35
C THR A 279 -2.32 -8.27 15.60
N MET A 280 -1.75 -8.36 16.80
CA MET A 280 -0.44 -7.75 17.12
C MET A 280 0.65 -8.20 16.15
N ASP A 281 0.71 -9.50 15.88
CA ASP A 281 1.75 -10.09 15.05
C ASP A 281 1.66 -9.60 13.61
N ASP A 282 0.44 -9.40 13.08
CA ASP A 282 0.20 -8.73 11.80
C ASP A 282 0.71 -7.28 11.83
N ALA A 283 0.41 -6.55 12.91
CA ALA A 283 0.80 -5.16 13.09
C ALA A 283 2.31 -4.96 13.04
N ILE A 284 3.04 -5.70 13.86
CA ILE A 284 4.50 -5.62 13.94
C ILE A 284 5.13 -6.03 12.60
N TYR A 285 4.60 -7.07 11.97
CA TYR A 285 5.13 -7.51 10.68
C TYR A 285 4.90 -6.49 9.56
N LEU A 286 3.70 -5.89 9.49
CA LEU A 286 3.42 -4.81 8.54
C LEU A 286 4.29 -3.58 8.81
N TYR A 287 4.61 -3.28 10.08
CA TYR A 287 5.57 -2.23 10.40
C TYR A 287 6.97 -2.55 9.83
N CYS A 288 7.48 -3.78 10.04
CA CYS A 288 8.82 -4.18 9.62
C CYS A 288 8.93 -4.38 8.09
N TYR A 289 8.10 -5.27 7.54
CA TYR A 289 8.16 -5.75 6.17
C TYR A 289 7.27 -4.96 5.19
N LYS A 290 6.51 -3.98 5.70
CA LYS A 290 5.68 -3.03 4.94
C LYS A 290 4.56 -3.63 4.09
N LYS A 291 4.47 -4.95 3.94
CA LYS A 291 3.46 -5.61 3.12
C LYS A 291 3.09 -6.99 3.67
N LEU A 292 1.81 -7.31 3.64
CA LEU A 292 1.25 -8.61 4.03
C LEU A 292 0.08 -8.93 3.10
N TYR A 293 0.03 -10.15 2.59
CA TYR A 293 -1.12 -10.62 1.83
C TYR A 293 -2.12 -11.33 2.74
N ASP A 294 -3.39 -10.94 2.65
CA ASP A 294 -4.48 -11.56 3.36
C ASP A 294 -5.22 -12.51 2.42
N PHE A 295 -5.09 -13.82 2.65
CA PHE A 295 -5.71 -14.83 1.79
C PHE A 295 -7.22 -14.96 1.98
N ASP A 296 -7.77 -14.52 3.10
CA ASP A 296 -9.21 -14.54 3.35
C ASP A 296 -9.91 -13.38 2.63
N ILE A 297 -9.23 -12.23 2.55
CA ILE A 297 -9.71 -11.04 1.84
C ILE A 297 -9.34 -11.10 0.35
N GLY A 298 -8.21 -11.72 0.01
CA GLY A 298 -7.67 -11.76 -1.35
C GLY A 298 -6.98 -10.46 -1.76
N ALA A 299 -6.33 -9.77 -0.82
CA ALA A 299 -5.70 -8.47 -1.08
C ALA A 299 -4.41 -8.25 -0.28
N THR A 300 -3.57 -7.34 -0.77
CA THR A 300 -2.35 -6.89 -0.10
C THR A 300 -2.65 -5.73 0.83
N PHE A 301 -2.13 -5.78 2.05
CA PHE A 301 -2.07 -4.66 2.97
C PHE A 301 -0.65 -4.13 2.96
N PHE A 302 -0.48 -2.83 2.81
CA PHE A 302 0.85 -2.21 2.76
C PHE A 302 0.92 -0.91 3.56
N ALA A 303 2.09 -0.62 4.12
CA ALA A 303 2.37 0.60 4.85
C ALA A 303 3.24 1.56 4.03
N GLY A 304 3.03 2.87 4.24
CA GLY A 304 3.77 3.91 3.54
C GLY A 304 5.22 4.06 3.95
N ALA A 305 5.94 4.93 3.24
CA ALA A 305 7.31 5.29 3.54
C ALA A 305 7.43 6.31 4.69
N GLY A 306 6.34 6.62 5.39
CA GLY A 306 6.31 7.67 6.42
C GLY A 306 6.40 9.08 5.84
N VAL A 307 5.96 9.30 4.60
CA VAL A 307 6.06 10.59 3.92
C VAL A 307 4.68 11.05 3.46
N CYS A 308 4.17 12.09 4.13
CA CYS A 308 3.00 12.86 3.72
C CYS A 308 3.46 14.31 3.50
N CYS A 309 3.51 14.78 2.25
CA CYS A 309 4.26 15.98 1.87
C CYS A 309 3.68 17.27 2.46
N ASN A 310 2.38 17.32 2.73
CA ASN A 310 1.76 18.44 3.45
C ASN A 310 2.02 18.41 4.97
N SER A 311 2.35 17.24 5.55
CA SER A 311 2.56 17.09 7.00
C SER A 311 4.02 17.23 7.44
N HIS A 312 4.98 17.21 6.50
CA HIS A 312 6.41 17.19 6.81
C HIS A 312 7.15 18.32 6.11
N THR A 313 8.16 18.90 6.77
CA THR A 313 9.12 19.80 6.12
C THR A 313 10.02 19.04 5.14
N GLN A 314 10.75 19.75 4.29
CA GLN A 314 11.71 19.14 3.37
C GLN A 314 12.79 18.33 4.08
N GLU A 315 13.28 18.81 5.23
CA GLU A 315 14.26 18.10 6.07
C GLU A 315 13.66 16.80 6.63
N GLN A 316 12.42 16.85 7.11
CA GLN A 316 11.71 15.67 7.62
C GLN A 316 11.43 14.66 6.51
N ILE A 317 11.06 15.11 5.30
CA ILE A 317 10.90 14.24 4.12
C ILE A 317 12.21 13.50 3.83
N ALA A 318 13.33 14.23 3.76
CA ALA A 318 14.64 13.63 3.51
C ALA A 318 15.04 12.63 4.61
N ALA A 319 14.82 12.96 5.88
CA ALA A 319 15.09 12.08 7.01
C ALA A 319 14.25 10.79 6.98
N ASN A 320 12.94 10.93 6.73
CA ASN A 320 12.01 9.79 6.68
C ASN A 320 12.32 8.85 5.52
N LEU A 321 12.62 9.39 4.32
CA LEU A 321 13.03 8.56 3.19
C LEU A 321 14.35 7.84 3.47
N LYS A 322 15.33 8.52 4.08
CA LYS A 322 16.58 7.87 4.49
C LYS A 322 16.31 6.70 5.44
N LEU A 323 15.40 6.84 6.40
CA LEU A 323 15.02 5.73 7.29
C LEU A 323 14.33 4.60 6.51
N ALA A 324 13.40 4.93 5.61
CA ALA A 324 12.65 3.94 4.84
C ALA A 324 13.57 3.10 3.94
N PHE A 325 14.52 3.72 3.24
CA PHE A 325 15.46 3.04 2.34
C PHE A 325 16.54 2.23 3.08
N ASN A 326 16.90 2.62 4.31
CA ASN A 326 17.87 1.90 5.12
C ASN A 326 17.23 0.88 6.08
N ALA A 327 15.92 0.65 5.99
CA ALA A 327 15.23 -0.31 6.84
C ALA A 327 15.80 -1.73 6.61
N PRO A 328 16.12 -2.49 7.67
CA PRO A 328 16.86 -3.76 7.57
C PRO A 328 16.02 -4.94 7.04
N PHE A 329 14.79 -4.69 6.58
CA PHE A 329 13.81 -5.73 6.22
C PHE A 329 13.69 -5.95 4.70
N GLY A 330 14.55 -5.32 3.88
CA GLY A 330 14.60 -5.55 2.43
C GLY A 330 13.39 -5.02 1.68
N ASN A 331 12.83 -3.90 2.14
CA ASN A 331 11.66 -3.25 1.55
C ASN A 331 12.01 -2.63 0.18
N GLU A 332 11.18 -2.91 -0.83
CA GLU A 332 11.34 -2.38 -2.19
C GLU A 332 10.09 -1.64 -2.69
N THR A 333 9.13 -1.35 -1.81
CA THR A 333 7.87 -0.68 -2.13
C THR A 333 7.71 0.54 -1.23
N PHE A 334 7.69 1.73 -1.82
CA PHE A 334 7.61 3.00 -1.09
C PHE A 334 6.33 3.75 -1.48
N CYS A 335 5.45 4.02 -0.53
CA CYS A 335 4.27 4.85 -0.80
C CYS A 335 4.49 6.27 -0.30
N LEU A 336 4.32 7.25 -1.20
CA LEU A 336 4.35 8.67 -0.93
C LEU A 336 2.92 9.22 -0.98
N ALA A 337 2.62 10.17 -0.09
CA ALA A 337 1.30 10.76 0.03
C ALA A 337 1.37 12.29 0.07
N SER A 338 0.26 12.94 -0.28
CA SER A 338 -0.04 14.33 0.12
C SER A 338 -1.55 14.59 0.05
N HIS A 339 -1.97 15.84 0.29
CA HIS A 339 -3.37 16.27 0.15
C HIS A 339 -3.46 17.54 -0.72
N GLU A 340 -4.44 17.57 -1.62
CA GLU A 340 -4.57 18.58 -2.68
C GLU A 340 -4.63 20.03 -2.14
N GLN A 341 -5.48 20.25 -1.15
CA GLN A 341 -5.90 21.53 -0.61
C GLN A 341 -4.74 22.40 -0.10
N TYR A 342 -3.64 21.78 0.34
CA TYR A 342 -2.44 22.49 0.81
C TYR A 342 -1.70 23.24 -0.30
N THR A 343 -2.05 23.00 -1.57
CA THR A 343 -1.49 23.68 -2.75
C THR A 343 -2.23 24.97 -3.11
N PHE A 344 -3.39 25.24 -2.50
CA PHE A 344 -4.28 26.32 -2.93
C PHE A 344 -4.16 27.52 -1.98
N PRO A 345 -3.80 28.73 -2.47
CA PRO A 345 -3.62 29.91 -1.64
C PRO A 345 -4.86 30.34 -0.83
N TYR A 346 -6.05 29.94 -1.27
CA TYR A 346 -7.31 30.23 -0.58
C TYR A 346 -7.64 29.21 0.52
N TYR A 347 -6.91 28.09 0.63
CA TYR A 347 -7.10 27.14 1.71
C TYR A 347 -6.46 27.66 3.00
N LYS A 348 -7.17 27.54 4.12
CA LYS A 348 -6.74 28.08 5.42
C LYS A 348 -5.36 27.61 5.88
N ASN A 349 -4.94 26.41 5.47
CA ASN A 349 -3.64 25.82 5.80
C ASN A 349 -2.73 25.72 4.57
N TYR A 350 -2.85 26.63 3.61
CA TYR A 350 -1.97 26.71 2.43
C TYR A 350 -0.48 26.60 2.79
N ILE A 351 0.26 25.81 2.02
CA ILE A 351 1.71 25.63 2.15
C ILE A 351 2.38 26.18 0.87
N PRO A 352 3.10 27.31 0.96
CA PRO A 352 3.73 27.93 -0.21
C PRO A 352 4.73 27.05 -0.95
N ASP A 353 5.41 26.14 -0.24
CA ASP A 353 6.42 25.24 -0.79
C ASP A 353 5.89 23.80 -1.05
N HIS A 354 4.57 23.64 -1.20
CA HIS A 354 3.96 22.31 -1.26
C HIS A 354 4.40 21.51 -2.50
N PHE A 355 4.52 22.16 -3.67
CA PHE A 355 5.00 21.50 -4.88
C PHE A 355 6.46 21.09 -4.77
N GLU A 356 7.29 21.91 -4.13
CA GLU A 356 8.69 21.62 -3.84
C GLU A 356 8.82 20.40 -2.94
N ARG A 357 7.92 20.22 -1.97
CA ARG A 357 7.89 19.02 -1.12
C ARG A 357 7.49 17.75 -1.89
N ILE A 358 6.48 17.85 -2.76
CA ILE A 358 6.07 16.75 -3.65
C ILE A 358 7.22 16.36 -4.58
N GLU A 359 7.86 17.35 -5.22
CA GLU A 359 9.01 17.14 -6.10
C GLU A 359 10.18 16.50 -5.34
N LEU A 360 10.53 17.03 -4.17
CA LEU A 360 11.62 16.53 -3.34
C LEU A 360 11.40 15.06 -2.96
N ALA A 361 10.20 14.72 -2.49
CA ALA A 361 9.87 13.35 -2.10
C ALA A 361 10.02 12.37 -3.27
N ALA A 362 9.49 12.73 -4.45
CA ALA A 362 9.61 11.92 -5.66
C ALA A 362 11.07 11.82 -6.12
N ARG A 363 11.81 12.93 -6.11
CA ARG A 363 13.21 13.00 -6.57
C ARG A 363 14.12 12.15 -5.69
N LEU A 364 14.08 12.33 -4.37
CA LEU A 364 14.90 11.54 -3.45
C LEU A 364 14.60 10.04 -3.55
N THR A 365 13.34 9.69 -3.80
CA THR A 365 12.94 8.29 -4.00
C THR A 365 13.49 7.74 -5.33
N ALA A 366 13.44 8.52 -6.41
CA ALA A 366 14.00 8.15 -7.70
C ALA A 366 15.54 8.07 -7.68
N GLU A 367 16.22 8.95 -6.95
CA GLU A 367 17.68 8.95 -6.76
C GLU A 367 18.18 7.66 -6.07
N GLN A 368 17.34 7.00 -5.26
CA GLN A 368 17.61 5.68 -4.68
C GLN A 368 17.30 4.51 -5.64
N GLY A 369 16.98 4.79 -6.90
CA GLY A 369 16.70 3.79 -7.93
C GLY A 369 15.28 3.24 -7.91
N ALA A 370 14.36 3.81 -7.12
CA ALA A 370 12.97 3.39 -7.09
C ALA A 370 12.21 3.90 -8.34
N LYS A 371 11.53 2.99 -9.04
CA LYS A 371 10.75 3.33 -10.24
C LYS A 371 9.31 3.75 -9.91
N PRO A 372 8.75 4.77 -10.58
CA PRO A 372 7.37 5.19 -10.38
C PRO A 372 6.38 4.19 -10.98
N VAL A 373 5.38 3.78 -10.21
CA VAL A 373 4.34 2.82 -10.58
C VAL A 373 3.01 3.21 -9.92
N HIS A 374 1.90 2.62 -10.37
CA HIS A 374 0.65 2.65 -9.60
C HIS A 374 0.52 1.34 -8.81
N PHE A 375 0.30 1.41 -7.50
CA PHE A 375 0.21 0.20 -6.66
C PHE A 375 -1.03 -0.66 -6.87
N ALA A 376 -2.07 -0.14 -7.53
CA ALA A 376 -3.24 -0.93 -7.89
C ALA A 376 -3.01 -1.85 -9.10
N ASP A 377 -1.96 -1.60 -9.91
CA ASP A 377 -1.60 -2.45 -11.04
C ASP A 377 -0.76 -3.65 -10.56
N GLY A 378 -1.00 -4.85 -11.11
CA GLY A 378 -0.24 -6.07 -10.78
C GLY A 378 -0.09 -6.33 -9.28
N LEU A 379 1.12 -6.70 -8.83
CA LEU A 379 1.47 -6.80 -7.42
C LEU A 379 2.20 -5.53 -6.98
N LEU A 380 1.46 -4.53 -6.48
CA LEU A 380 1.99 -3.22 -6.06
C LEU A 380 2.82 -2.54 -7.16
N GLY A 381 2.32 -2.56 -8.39
CA GLY A 381 2.96 -2.02 -9.59
C GLY A 381 3.94 -2.98 -10.27
N ASN A 382 4.03 -4.23 -9.83
CA ASN A 382 4.81 -5.27 -10.50
C ASN A 382 3.95 -6.14 -11.42
N PRO A 383 4.10 -6.06 -12.76
CA PRO A 383 3.32 -6.85 -13.70
C PRO A 383 3.91 -8.26 -13.96
N ALA A 384 4.92 -8.71 -13.21
CA ALA A 384 5.63 -9.97 -13.51
C ALA A 384 4.76 -11.24 -13.47
N TRP A 385 3.52 -11.14 -12.98
CA TRP A 385 2.55 -12.23 -12.91
C TRP A 385 1.29 -12.00 -13.75
N ASP A 386 1.22 -10.88 -14.48
CA ASP A 386 0.06 -10.51 -15.30
C ASP A 386 0.19 -11.03 -16.73
#